data_AF-A0A8T0CK84-F1
#
_entry.id   AF-A0A8T0CK84-F1
#
_cell.length_a   1.000
_cell.length_b   1.000
_cell.length_c   1.000
_cell.angle_alpha   90.00
_cell.angle_beta   90.00
_cell.angle_gamma   90.00
#
_symmetry.space_group_name_H-M   'P 1'
#
loop_
_entity.id
_entity.type
_entity.pdbx_description
1 polymer ?
#
loop_
_entity_poly.entity_id
_entity_poly.type
_entity_poly.pdbx_seq_one_letter_code
_entity_poly.pdbx_strand_id
1 'polypeptide(L)'
;MPCAMLVFFSFQDKKGYPKVDVCITFLLISVAILLEIFSLLLAISSDWVNHWRIQRPKGSTISSVIIFLSFSWSKRWSNSVAQFSLLRSSIRKRNSIFRYPWLTKLGEVVEKNFRIDYKELKEEIKEVIFHHMKDAVTRMEKPVGMKSVLASLKQEASELLKKSNCDHLKWSLEAMDFDQSIIIWHIATELCHYDDCHSVESEEVTNYMMSMLVSRYLLYLLIVHPSMWATGIGVLRYEDTLFEAQKFFEDELAMLPKKEGSISSVVIEWAQKLYKKEAHDHTRLCNCFEEHESRESRDLCELCYLLLQVRTDLPMRMSGAESTSVLFDACRLARQLKSVDRWNIISQVWARMMMYAACQCKGYEHCESLSRGGELLSHVWLLMAHLGVAELVQTSGAPRVTKLIVK
;
A
#
# COMPACT_ATOMS: atom_id res chain seq x y z
N MET A 1 -18.42 -31.57 -17.84
CA MET A 1 -19.87 -31.81 -17.62
C MET A 1 -20.78 -30.80 -18.35
N PRO A 2 -20.50 -29.49 -18.36
CA PRO A 2 -21.25 -28.44 -19.06
C PRO A 2 -21.35 -28.61 -20.57
N CYS A 3 -20.31 -29.13 -21.25
CA CYS A 3 -20.40 -29.41 -22.69
C CYS A 3 -21.47 -30.47 -23.00
N ALA A 4 -21.60 -31.51 -22.16
CA ALA A 4 -22.63 -32.53 -22.31
C ALA A 4 -24.03 -31.94 -22.03
N MET A 5 -24.15 -31.03 -21.05
CA MET A 5 -25.39 -30.31 -20.78
C MET A 5 -25.76 -29.36 -21.93
N LEU A 6 -24.81 -28.64 -22.52
CA LEU A 6 -25.05 -27.80 -23.70
C LEU A 6 -25.55 -28.62 -24.89
N VAL A 7 -24.94 -29.79 -25.13
CA VAL A 7 -25.36 -30.71 -26.19
C VAL A 7 -26.77 -31.23 -25.91
N PHE A 8 -27.05 -31.72 -24.71
CA PHE A 8 -28.37 -32.23 -24.31
C PHE A 8 -29.47 -31.16 -24.42
N PHE A 9 -29.21 -29.95 -23.92
CA PHE A 9 -30.15 -28.83 -23.99
C PHE A 9 -30.31 -28.29 -25.42
N SER A 10 -29.32 -28.47 -26.29
CA SER A 10 -29.41 -28.12 -27.71
C SER A 10 -30.40 -29.03 -28.45
N PHE A 11 -30.48 -30.31 -28.06
CA PHE A 11 -31.35 -31.32 -28.69
C PHE A 11 -32.76 -31.43 -28.10
N GLN A 12 -33.05 -30.84 -26.93
CA GLN A 12 -34.42 -30.81 -26.39
C GLN A 12 -35.35 -29.87 -27.16
N ASP A 13 -36.62 -30.28 -27.34
CA ASP A 13 -37.67 -29.44 -27.92
C ASP A 13 -38.06 -28.34 -26.92
N LYS A 14 -37.94 -27.08 -27.37
CA LYS A 14 -38.04 -25.88 -26.52
C LYS A 14 -39.42 -25.20 -26.59
N LYS A 15 -40.36 -25.79 -27.34
CA LYS A 15 -41.68 -25.19 -27.64
C LYS A 15 -42.56 -24.90 -26.41
N GLY A 16 -42.28 -25.52 -25.26
CA GLY A 16 -43.02 -25.34 -24.00
C GLY A 16 -42.42 -24.35 -23.00
N TYR A 17 -41.24 -23.79 -23.26
CA TYR A 17 -40.53 -22.95 -22.29
C TYR A 17 -40.61 -21.46 -22.64
N PRO A 18 -40.69 -20.57 -21.64
CA PRO A 18 -40.55 -19.14 -21.84
C PRO A 18 -39.19 -18.82 -22.50
N LYS A 19 -39.20 -17.94 -23.51
CA LYS A 19 -37.98 -17.55 -24.25
C LYS A 19 -36.89 -16.98 -23.33
N VAL A 20 -37.29 -16.31 -22.24
CA VAL A 20 -36.39 -15.73 -21.24
C VAL A 20 -35.62 -16.84 -20.51
N ASP A 21 -36.30 -17.90 -20.07
CA ASP A 21 -35.68 -19.00 -19.33
C ASP A 21 -34.70 -19.80 -20.21
N VAL A 22 -35.05 -19.98 -21.49
CA VAL A 22 -34.15 -20.58 -22.49
C VAL A 22 -32.89 -19.73 -22.65
N CYS A 23 -33.03 -18.41 -22.76
CA CYS A 23 -31.90 -17.48 -22.89
C CYS A 23 -31.00 -17.49 -21.64
N ILE A 24 -31.59 -17.43 -20.44
CA ILE A 24 -30.86 -17.52 -19.16
C ILE A 24 -30.07 -18.83 -19.07
N THR A 25 -30.69 -19.95 -19.46
CA THR A 25 -30.05 -21.27 -19.37
C THR A 25 -28.84 -21.36 -20.31
N PHE A 26 -28.96 -20.89 -21.55
CA PHE A 26 -27.81 -20.84 -22.47
C PHE A 26 -26.70 -19.92 -21.97
N LEU A 27 -27.06 -18.79 -21.35
CA LEU A 27 -26.10 -17.87 -20.72
C LEU A 27 -25.33 -18.56 -19.59
N LEU A 28 -26.05 -19.22 -18.66
CA LEU A 28 -25.44 -19.92 -17.53
C LEU A 28 -24.54 -21.07 -17.98
N ILE A 29 -24.97 -21.87 -18.96
CA ILE A 29 -24.15 -22.97 -19.50
C ILE A 29 -22.89 -22.41 -20.20
N SER A 30 -23.03 -21.32 -20.96
CA SER A 30 -21.89 -20.68 -21.63
C SER A 30 -20.87 -20.16 -20.62
N VAL A 31 -21.32 -19.47 -19.57
CA VAL A 31 -20.44 -19.01 -18.47
C VAL A 31 -19.76 -20.19 -17.77
N ALA A 32 -20.49 -21.28 -17.50
CA ALA A 32 -19.91 -22.47 -16.89
C ALA A 32 -18.82 -23.11 -17.75
N ILE A 33 -19.03 -23.21 -19.07
CA ILE A 33 -18.01 -23.71 -20.01
C ILE A 33 -16.78 -22.80 -20.01
N LEU A 34 -16.98 -21.48 -20.06
CA LEU A 34 -15.89 -20.51 -20.01
C LEU A 34 -15.07 -20.64 -18.72
N LEU A 35 -15.72 -20.82 -17.57
CA LEU A 35 -15.06 -21.04 -16.28
C LEU A 35 -14.28 -22.35 -16.22
N GLU A 36 -14.80 -23.44 -16.81
CA GLU A 36 -14.07 -24.71 -16.89
C GLU A 36 -12.84 -24.60 -17.79
N ILE A 37 -12.98 -23.98 -18.97
CA ILE A 37 -11.85 -23.72 -19.88
C ILE A 37 -10.79 -22.87 -19.17
N PHE A 38 -11.22 -21.80 -18.48
CA PHE A 38 -10.31 -20.95 -17.71
C PHE A 38 -9.58 -21.73 -16.61
N SER A 39 -10.29 -22.60 -15.89
CA SER A 39 -9.71 -23.45 -14.85
C SER A 39 -8.68 -24.44 -15.40
N LEU A 40 -8.93 -25.01 -16.58
CA LEU A 40 -7.97 -25.87 -17.29
C LEU A 40 -6.73 -25.09 -17.74
N LEU A 41 -6.92 -23.88 -18.28
CA LEU A 41 -5.81 -23.00 -18.66
C LEU A 41 -4.93 -22.64 -17.44
N LEU A 42 -5.55 -22.33 -16.29
CA LEU A 42 -4.84 -22.10 -15.03
C LEU A 42 -4.09 -23.34 -14.53
N ALA A 43 -4.69 -24.52 -14.67
CA ALA A 43 -4.03 -25.78 -14.29
C ALA A 43 -2.81 -26.06 -15.17
N ILE A 44 -2.92 -25.82 -16.49
CA ILE A 44 -1.82 -25.96 -17.46
C ILE A 44 -0.71 -24.93 -17.20
N SER A 45 -1.05 -23.72 -16.76
CA SER A 45 -0.06 -22.67 -16.42
C SER A 45 0.57 -22.82 -15.02
N SER A 46 0.15 -23.84 -14.25
CA SER A 46 0.61 -24.03 -12.87
C SER A 46 2.11 -24.36 -12.75
N ASP A 47 2.64 -24.08 -11.56
CA ASP A 47 4.04 -24.34 -11.21
C ASP A 47 4.44 -25.81 -11.33
N TRP A 48 3.50 -26.72 -11.08
CA TRP A 48 3.70 -28.15 -11.25
C TRP A 48 3.96 -28.54 -12.70
N VAL A 49 3.22 -27.95 -13.65
CA VAL A 49 3.40 -28.20 -15.08
C VAL A 49 4.71 -27.58 -15.57
N ASN A 50 5.06 -26.39 -15.08
CA ASN A 50 6.36 -25.76 -15.36
C ASN A 50 7.53 -26.61 -14.84
N HIS A 51 7.45 -27.12 -13.61
CA HIS A 51 8.45 -28.00 -13.03
C HIS A 51 8.55 -29.34 -13.78
N TRP A 52 7.41 -29.97 -14.10
CA TRP A 52 7.34 -31.16 -14.94
C TRP A 52 7.99 -30.94 -16.31
N ARG A 53 7.82 -29.75 -16.90
CA ARG A 53 8.42 -29.37 -18.19
C ARG A 53 9.94 -29.25 -18.10
N ILE A 54 10.48 -28.65 -17.03
CA ILE A 54 11.94 -28.48 -16.83
C ILE A 54 12.64 -29.84 -16.72
N GLN A 55 11.96 -30.86 -16.19
CA GLN A 55 12.49 -32.21 -16.05
C GLN A 55 12.49 -33.03 -17.36
N ARG A 56 11.88 -32.53 -18.44
CA ARG A 56 11.77 -33.25 -19.72
C ARG A 56 12.83 -32.75 -20.72
N PRO A 57 13.34 -33.63 -21.61
CA PRO A 57 14.23 -33.22 -22.69
C PRO A 57 13.54 -32.22 -23.63
N LYS A 58 14.29 -31.18 -24.03
CA LYS A 58 13.84 -30.15 -24.99
C LYS A 58 13.48 -30.82 -26.32
N GLY A 59 12.26 -30.57 -26.85
CA GLY A 59 11.82 -31.06 -28.16
C GLY A 59 10.52 -31.89 -28.19
N SER A 60 9.85 -32.08 -27.05
CA SER A 60 8.53 -32.73 -26.99
C SER A 60 7.43 -31.87 -27.62
N THR A 61 6.63 -32.43 -28.53
CA THR A 61 5.43 -31.78 -29.11
C THR A 61 4.41 -31.37 -28.04
N ILE A 62 4.29 -32.17 -26.97
CA ILE A 62 3.44 -31.89 -25.82
C ILE A 62 3.93 -30.63 -25.08
N SER A 63 5.25 -30.44 -24.96
CA SER A 63 5.81 -29.23 -24.36
C SER A 63 5.46 -27.98 -25.17
N SER A 64 5.47 -28.06 -26.51
CA SER A 64 5.12 -26.94 -27.38
C SER A 64 3.63 -26.59 -27.30
N VAL A 65 2.75 -27.59 -27.27
CA VAL A 65 1.30 -27.38 -27.07
C VAL A 65 1.01 -26.80 -25.69
N ILE A 66 1.68 -27.28 -24.65
CA ILE A 66 1.56 -26.70 -23.29
C ILE A 66 2.04 -25.26 -23.26
N ILE A 67 3.14 -24.90 -23.93
CA ILE A 67 3.59 -23.50 -24.00
C ILE A 67 2.56 -22.63 -24.72
N PHE A 68 1.98 -23.14 -25.81
CA PHE A 68 0.96 -22.43 -26.59
C PHE A 68 -0.35 -22.24 -25.83
N LEU A 69 -0.78 -23.25 -25.06
CA LEU A 69 -2.00 -23.20 -24.23
C LEU A 69 -1.77 -22.55 -22.87
N SER A 70 -0.54 -22.56 -22.36
CA SER A 70 -0.22 -21.88 -21.12
C SER A 70 -0.38 -20.39 -21.34
N PHE A 71 -1.28 -19.80 -20.58
CA PHE A 71 -1.39 -18.36 -20.48
C PHE A 71 -0.11 -17.87 -19.77
N SER A 72 0.92 -17.59 -20.55
CA SER A 72 2.24 -17.23 -20.05
C SER A 72 2.15 -15.83 -19.43
N TRP A 73 1.82 -15.76 -18.15
CA TRP A 73 2.17 -14.63 -17.30
C TRP A 73 3.69 -14.67 -17.12
N SER A 74 4.42 -14.16 -18.10
CA SER A 74 5.89 -14.24 -18.16
C SER A 74 6.60 -13.42 -17.08
N LYS A 75 5.86 -12.81 -16.16
CA LYS A 75 6.37 -12.32 -14.89
C LYS A 75 5.39 -12.76 -13.80
N ARG A 76 5.86 -13.56 -12.83
CA ARG A 76 5.03 -13.91 -11.66
C ARG A 76 4.59 -12.65 -10.95
N TRP A 77 5.52 -11.72 -10.74
CA TRP A 77 5.25 -10.42 -10.17
C TRP A 77 5.13 -9.35 -11.25
N SER A 78 4.09 -8.53 -11.16
CA SER A 78 3.77 -7.47 -12.13
C SER A 78 4.76 -6.31 -12.16
N ASN A 79 5.84 -6.36 -11.36
CA ASN A 79 6.74 -5.25 -11.09
C ASN A 79 6.00 -3.99 -10.62
N SER A 80 4.80 -4.15 -10.06
CA SER A 80 3.96 -3.05 -9.58
C SER A 80 3.59 -3.29 -8.13
N VAL A 81 3.48 -2.20 -7.39
CA VAL A 81 3.09 -2.20 -5.98
C VAL A 81 1.78 -1.47 -5.80
N ALA A 82 0.95 -1.99 -4.90
CA ALA A 82 -0.28 -1.32 -4.50
C ALA A 82 0.04 0.00 -3.80
N GLN A 83 -0.81 1.00 -3.99
CA GLN A 83 -0.69 2.34 -3.48
C GLN A 83 -1.98 2.71 -2.76
N PHE A 84 -1.84 3.17 -1.51
CA PHE A 84 -2.95 3.61 -0.70
C PHE A 84 -2.54 4.83 0.13
N SER A 85 -3.43 5.82 0.21
CA SER A 85 -3.23 7.07 0.96
C SER A 85 -4.36 7.28 1.96
N LEU A 86 -3.99 7.56 3.21
CA LEU A 86 -4.94 7.89 4.27
C LEU A 86 -5.60 9.24 3.99
N LEU A 87 -4.82 10.27 3.66
CA LEU A 87 -5.34 11.62 3.45
C LEU A 87 -6.26 11.66 2.23
N ARG A 88 -5.91 10.99 1.13
CA ARG A 88 -6.82 10.85 -0.04
C ARG A 88 -8.13 10.17 0.34
N SER A 89 -8.07 9.17 1.22
CA SER A 89 -9.26 8.47 1.71
C SER A 89 -10.11 9.32 2.66
N SER A 90 -9.51 10.30 3.35
CA SER A 90 -10.21 11.20 4.28
C SER A 90 -11.08 12.23 3.55
N ILE A 91 -10.64 12.72 2.39
CA ILE A 91 -11.36 13.74 1.58
C ILE A 91 -12.46 13.10 0.73
N ARG A 92 -12.27 11.86 0.27
CA ARG A 92 -13.22 11.22 -0.63
C ARG A 92 -14.51 10.82 0.09
N LYS A 93 -15.61 11.53 -0.19
CA LYS A 93 -16.95 11.17 0.30
C LYS A 93 -17.28 9.71 -0.04
N ARG A 94 -17.72 8.96 0.98
CA ARG A 94 -18.21 7.57 0.85
C ARG A 94 -19.51 7.55 0.05
N ASN A 95 -19.40 7.58 -1.27
CA ASN A 95 -20.55 7.40 -2.14
C ASN A 95 -20.83 5.90 -2.24
N SER A 96 -21.84 5.41 -1.52
CA SER A 96 -22.32 4.03 -1.69
C SER A 96 -22.74 3.83 -3.14
N ILE A 97 -21.94 3.07 -3.90
CA ILE A 97 -22.21 2.72 -5.31
C ILE A 97 -23.50 1.91 -5.41
N PHE A 98 -23.84 1.15 -4.36
CA PHE A 98 -25.02 0.30 -4.33
C PHE A 98 -26.15 0.94 -3.51
N ARG A 99 -27.29 1.15 -4.17
CA ARG A 99 -28.51 1.72 -3.57
C ARG A 99 -29.27 0.70 -2.71
N TYR A 100 -28.91 -0.58 -2.80
CA TYR A 100 -29.62 -1.69 -2.17
C TYR A 100 -28.92 -2.19 -0.90
N PRO A 101 -29.63 -2.27 0.25
CA PRO A 101 -29.06 -2.68 1.54
C PRO A 101 -28.38 -4.05 1.53
N TRP A 102 -28.89 -5.03 0.77
CA TRP A 102 -28.33 -6.39 0.71
C TRP A 102 -27.00 -6.48 -0.07
N LEU A 103 -26.68 -5.46 -0.87
CA LEU A 103 -25.39 -5.33 -1.57
C LEU A 103 -24.41 -4.42 -0.84
N THR A 104 -24.75 -3.87 0.32
CA THR A 104 -23.87 -2.94 1.07
C THR A 104 -22.53 -3.56 1.43
N LYS A 105 -22.52 -4.83 1.88
CA LYS A 105 -21.29 -5.56 2.18
C LYS A 105 -20.43 -5.81 0.95
N LEU A 106 -21.06 -6.08 -0.20
CA LEU A 106 -20.37 -6.20 -1.48
C LEU A 106 -19.81 -4.83 -1.93
N GLY A 107 -20.62 -3.78 -1.73
CA GLY A 107 -20.24 -2.39 -1.97
C GLY A 107 -19.06 -1.93 -1.15
N GLU A 108 -18.97 -2.33 0.12
CA GLU A 108 -17.83 -2.03 0.99
C GLU A 108 -16.55 -2.71 0.52
N VAL A 109 -16.61 -4.00 0.18
CA VAL A 109 -15.46 -4.75 -0.35
C VAL A 109 -14.99 -4.17 -1.69
N VAL A 110 -15.95 -3.85 -2.56
CA VAL A 110 -15.70 -3.27 -3.88
C VAL A 110 -15.15 -1.84 -3.75
N GLU A 111 -15.68 -1.03 -2.84
CA GLU A 111 -15.22 0.34 -2.61
C GLU A 111 -13.81 0.37 -2.01
N LYS A 112 -13.47 -0.55 -1.10
CA LYS A 112 -12.10 -0.73 -0.61
C LYS A 112 -11.15 -1.06 -1.76
N ASN A 113 -11.55 -1.94 -2.67
CA ASN A 113 -10.72 -2.31 -3.82
C ASN A 113 -10.56 -1.19 -4.85
N PHE A 114 -11.59 -0.37 -5.09
CA PHE A 114 -11.51 0.79 -5.98
C PHE A 114 -10.64 1.95 -5.45
N ARG A 115 -10.17 1.88 -4.20
CA ARG A 115 -9.27 2.89 -3.60
C ARG A 115 -7.80 2.53 -3.77
N ILE A 116 -7.51 1.29 -4.18
CA ILE A 116 -6.15 0.80 -4.37
C ILE A 116 -5.73 1.10 -5.80
N ASP A 117 -4.65 1.85 -5.93
CA ASP A 117 -3.97 2.06 -7.22
C ASP A 117 -2.72 1.16 -7.30
N TYR A 118 -2.17 0.95 -8.48
CA TYR A 118 -0.94 0.17 -8.67
C TYR A 118 0.09 0.99 -9.44
N LYS A 119 1.29 1.13 -8.86
CA LYS A 119 2.38 1.87 -9.48
C LYS A 119 3.54 0.93 -9.81
N GLU A 120 4.05 1.04 -11.03
CA GLU A 120 5.22 0.29 -11.45
C GLU A 120 6.46 0.71 -10.65
N LEU A 121 7.23 -0.28 -10.19
CA LEU A 121 8.51 -0.10 -9.53
C LEU A 121 9.61 0.01 -10.60
N LYS A 122 9.98 1.24 -10.93
CA LYS A 122 11.07 1.56 -11.87
C LYS A 122 12.43 1.09 -11.35
N GLU A 123 13.38 0.81 -12.24
CA GLU A 123 14.72 0.33 -11.88
C GLU A 123 15.47 1.30 -10.96
N GLU A 124 15.41 2.60 -11.22
CA GLU A 124 16.01 3.64 -10.37
C GLU A 124 15.54 3.53 -8.89
N ILE A 125 14.24 3.27 -8.68
CA ILE A 125 13.68 3.12 -7.34
C ILE A 125 14.16 1.81 -6.70
N LYS A 126 14.29 0.73 -7.48
CA LYS A 126 14.83 -0.55 -6.99
C LYS A 126 16.27 -0.40 -6.52
N GLU A 127 17.08 0.34 -7.26
CA GLU A 127 18.48 0.60 -6.91
C GLU A 127 18.59 1.36 -5.59
N VAL A 128 17.77 2.41 -5.38
CA VAL A 128 17.73 3.16 -4.12
C VAL A 128 17.25 2.28 -2.96
N ILE A 129 16.19 1.48 -3.16
CA ILE A 129 15.74 0.51 -2.14
C ILE A 129 16.86 -0.46 -1.78
N PHE A 130 17.49 -1.06 -2.78
CA PHE A 130 18.57 -2.02 -2.58
C PHE A 130 19.76 -1.38 -1.86
N HIS A 131 20.13 -0.16 -2.24
CA HIS A 131 21.22 0.59 -1.61
C HIS A 131 20.95 0.83 -0.12
N HIS A 132 19.78 1.38 0.23
CA HIS A 132 19.40 1.64 1.63
C HIS A 132 19.30 0.35 2.45
N MET A 133 18.77 -0.72 1.88
CA MET A 133 18.73 -2.03 2.53
C MET A 133 20.13 -2.58 2.77
N LYS A 134 20.99 -2.55 1.76
CA LYS A 134 22.37 -3.04 1.87
C LYS A 134 23.16 -2.25 2.91
N ASP A 135 23.04 -0.92 2.91
CA ASP A 135 23.65 -0.06 3.92
C ASP A 135 23.21 -0.45 5.33
N ALA A 136 21.90 -0.61 5.55
CA ALA A 136 21.36 -1.05 6.84
C ALA A 136 21.95 -2.40 7.26
N VAL A 137 21.98 -3.40 6.37
CA VAL A 137 22.53 -4.73 6.68
C VAL A 137 24.03 -4.66 7.01
N THR A 138 24.82 -3.89 6.28
CA THR A 138 26.27 -3.79 6.53
C THR A 138 26.63 -3.16 7.87
N ARG A 139 25.71 -2.38 8.45
CA ARG A 139 25.86 -1.74 9.76
C ARG A 139 25.40 -2.62 10.91
N MET A 140 24.63 -3.67 10.61
CA MET A 140 24.17 -4.64 11.61
C MET A 140 25.27 -5.63 11.94
N GLU A 141 25.44 -5.93 13.23
CA GLU A 141 26.14 -7.15 13.65
C GLU A 141 25.34 -8.36 13.17
N LYS A 142 26.03 -9.46 12.79
CA LYS A 142 25.39 -10.68 12.28
C LYS A 142 24.35 -11.18 13.28
N PRO A 143 23.04 -11.01 13.01
CA PRO A 143 22.02 -11.34 13.98
C PRO A 143 21.82 -12.85 14.04
N VAL A 144 21.61 -13.40 15.24
CA VAL A 144 21.30 -14.82 15.44
C VAL A 144 19.80 -14.97 15.67
N GLY A 145 19.08 -15.37 14.62
CA GLY A 145 17.64 -15.62 14.65
C GLY A 145 16.75 -14.38 14.48
N MET A 146 15.49 -14.60 14.07
CA MET A 146 14.58 -13.54 13.63
C MET A 146 14.28 -12.46 14.69
N LYS A 147 14.19 -12.83 15.97
CA LYS A 147 13.98 -11.86 17.06
C LYS A 147 15.16 -10.89 17.19
N SER A 148 16.39 -11.40 17.01
CA SER A 148 17.60 -10.58 17.00
C SER A 148 17.58 -9.63 15.79
N VAL A 149 17.16 -10.10 14.61
CA VAL A 149 17.04 -9.26 13.40
C VAL A 149 16.08 -8.09 13.62
N LEU A 150 14.90 -8.35 14.17
CA LEU A 150 13.91 -7.30 14.44
C LEU A 150 14.41 -6.26 15.46
N ALA A 151 15.11 -6.71 16.50
CA ALA A 151 15.73 -5.81 17.47
C ALA A 151 16.86 -4.97 16.83
N SER A 152 17.73 -5.59 16.05
CA SER A 152 18.82 -4.91 15.33
C SER A 152 18.27 -3.88 14.35
N LEU A 153 17.18 -4.18 13.64
CA LEU A 153 16.52 -3.23 12.72
C LEU A 153 15.97 -2.00 13.44
N LYS A 154 15.30 -2.20 14.60
CA LYS A 154 14.83 -1.09 15.41
C LYS A 154 15.98 -0.24 15.93
N GLN A 155 17.02 -0.88 16.46
CA GLN A 155 18.20 -0.18 16.97
C GLN A 155 18.92 0.59 15.84
N GLU A 156 19.08 -0.01 14.68
CA GLU A 156 19.76 0.62 13.54
C GLU A 156 18.96 1.80 12.97
N ALA A 157 17.63 1.77 13.04
CA ALA A 157 16.81 2.93 12.68
C ALA A 157 16.99 4.09 13.67
N SER A 158 17.12 3.79 14.96
CA SER A 158 17.41 4.80 15.99
C SER A 158 18.82 5.38 15.87
N GLU A 159 19.83 4.52 15.63
CA GLU A 159 21.22 4.95 15.42
C GLU A 159 21.38 5.75 14.13
N LEU A 160 20.60 5.47 13.09
CA LEU A 160 20.54 6.32 11.90
C LEU A 160 20.10 7.75 12.24
N LEU A 161 19.01 7.89 13.01
CA LEU A 161 18.51 9.22 13.39
C LEU A 161 19.57 9.96 14.21
N LYS A 162 20.30 9.26 15.08
CA LYS A 162 21.41 9.84 15.84
C LYS A 162 22.55 10.36 14.95
N LYS A 163 23.02 9.52 14.03
CA LYS A 163 24.13 9.85 13.11
C LYS A 163 23.80 11.05 12.22
N SER A 164 22.53 11.21 11.86
CA SER A 164 22.06 12.32 11.05
C SER A 164 21.64 13.56 11.87
N ASN A 165 22.04 13.66 13.14
CA ASN A 165 21.66 14.76 14.06
C ASN A 165 20.13 14.95 14.23
N CYS A 166 19.37 13.87 14.05
CA CYS A 166 17.92 13.80 14.14
C CYS A 166 17.43 13.04 15.39
N ASP A 167 18.19 13.05 16.49
CA ASP A 167 17.85 12.35 17.75
C ASP A 167 16.46 12.70 18.28
N HIS A 168 16.02 13.94 18.05
CA HIS A 168 14.71 14.45 18.43
C HIS A 168 13.53 13.76 17.70
N LEU A 169 13.78 12.91 16.71
CA LEU A 169 12.78 12.13 15.96
C LEU A 169 12.62 10.69 16.49
N LYS A 170 13.50 10.20 17.38
CA LYS A 170 13.51 8.80 17.85
C LYS A 170 12.20 8.33 18.46
N TRP A 171 11.47 9.24 19.10
CA TRP A 171 10.15 8.98 19.69
C TRP A 171 9.17 8.37 18.67
N SER A 172 9.29 8.72 17.39
CA SER A 172 8.40 8.22 16.32
C SER A 172 8.66 6.76 15.91
N LEU A 173 9.79 6.17 16.34
CA LEU A 173 10.21 4.81 16.00
C LEU A 173 10.32 3.89 17.22
N GLU A 174 10.77 4.41 18.37
CA GLU A 174 11.04 3.61 19.57
C GLU A 174 9.87 3.55 20.55
N ALA A 175 9.15 4.67 20.70
CA ALA A 175 8.13 4.81 21.75
C ALA A 175 6.77 4.22 21.36
N MET A 176 6.62 3.74 20.13
CA MET A 176 5.34 3.37 19.55
C MET A 176 5.32 1.94 19.04
N ASP A 177 4.12 1.40 18.93
CA ASP A 177 3.91 0.17 18.17
C ASP A 177 4.18 0.42 16.68
N PHE A 178 4.61 -0.63 16.00
CA PHE A 178 5.10 -0.51 14.63
C PHE A 178 4.02 -0.09 13.62
N ASP A 179 2.78 -0.56 13.81
CA ASP A 179 1.60 -0.11 13.05
C ASP A 179 1.32 1.39 13.24
N GLN A 180 1.46 1.90 14.47
CA GLN A 180 1.34 3.33 14.77
C GLN A 180 2.46 4.14 14.09
N SER A 181 3.70 3.65 14.14
CA SER A 181 4.82 4.27 13.39
C SER A 181 4.54 4.32 11.89
N ILE A 182 3.97 3.28 11.29
CA ILE A 182 3.61 3.28 9.86
C ILE A 182 2.61 4.40 9.55
N ILE A 183 1.55 4.53 10.35
CA ILE A 183 0.52 5.55 10.12
C ILE A 183 1.10 6.96 10.28
N ILE A 184 1.92 7.18 11.31
CA ILE A 184 2.55 8.48 11.60
C ILE A 184 3.51 8.88 10.49
N TRP A 185 4.44 8.00 10.14
CA TRP A 185 5.40 8.26 9.07
C TRP A 185 4.71 8.38 7.72
N HIS A 186 3.62 7.64 7.48
CA HIS A 186 2.83 7.76 6.25
C HIS A 186 2.25 9.16 6.10
N ILE A 187 1.48 9.61 7.09
CA ILE A 187 0.88 10.95 7.09
C ILE A 187 1.98 12.01 7.00
N ALA A 188 3.04 11.90 7.81
CA ALA A 188 4.15 12.86 7.78
C ALA A 188 4.83 12.92 6.40
N THR A 189 5.03 11.79 5.73
CA THR A 189 5.58 11.73 4.36
C THR A 189 4.65 12.41 3.36
N GLU A 190 3.33 12.21 3.47
CA GLU A 190 2.36 12.91 2.61
C GLU A 190 2.35 14.42 2.88
N LEU A 191 2.43 14.85 4.15
CA LEU A 191 2.52 16.27 4.50
C LEU A 191 3.81 16.90 3.95
N CYS A 192 4.96 16.23 4.07
CA CYS A 192 6.21 16.69 3.49
C CYS A 192 6.15 16.78 1.96
N HIS A 193 5.48 15.83 1.29
CA HIS A 193 5.28 15.86 -0.15
C HIS A 193 4.55 17.13 -0.61
N TYR A 194 3.44 17.47 0.05
CA TYR A 194 2.66 18.66 -0.29
C TYR A 194 3.31 19.97 0.17
N ASP A 195 4.20 19.92 1.16
CA ASP A 195 5.04 21.06 1.58
C ASP A 195 6.14 21.36 0.55
N ASP A 196 6.77 20.33 -0.01
CA ASP A 196 7.91 20.45 -0.96
C ASP A 196 7.48 20.47 -2.42
N CYS A 197 6.24 20.89 -2.70
CA CYS A 197 5.60 20.70 -4.00
C CYS A 197 6.42 21.20 -5.23
N HIS A 198 7.51 21.98 -5.05
CA HIS A 198 8.31 22.56 -6.13
C HIS A 198 9.84 22.66 -5.93
N SER A 199 10.51 21.84 -5.10
CA SER A 199 11.97 22.02 -4.91
C SER A 199 12.80 20.75 -4.65
N VAL A 200 12.51 19.64 -5.33
CA VAL A 200 13.26 18.40 -5.11
C VAL A 200 14.41 18.30 -6.13
N GLU A 201 15.65 18.28 -5.66
CA GLU A 201 16.85 18.11 -6.51
C GLU A 201 16.98 16.68 -7.06
N SER A 202 17.74 16.45 -8.13
CA SER A 202 17.75 15.15 -8.85
C SER A 202 18.07 13.91 -7.98
N GLU A 203 18.95 14.03 -6.99
CA GLU A 203 19.26 12.91 -6.07
C GLU A 203 18.14 12.75 -5.00
N GLU A 204 17.61 13.86 -4.50
CA GLU A 204 16.43 13.88 -3.64
C GLU A 204 15.18 13.33 -4.34
N VAL A 205 15.05 13.49 -5.66
CA VAL A 205 13.88 13.03 -6.44
C VAL A 205 13.73 11.52 -6.33
N THR A 206 14.82 10.76 -6.39
CA THR A 206 14.76 9.30 -6.28
C THR A 206 14.41 8.84 -4.86
N ASN A 207 14.99 9.48 -3.84
CA ASN A 207 14.67 9.26 -2.42
C ASN A 207 13.22 9.62 -2.10
N TYR A 208 12.73 10.73 -2.63
CA TYR A 208 11.35 11.18 -2.57
C TYR A 208 10.39 10.17 -3.22
N MET A 209 10.68 9.75 -4.45
CA MET A 209 9.86 8.78 -5.18
C MET A 209 9.79 7.44 -4.45
N MET A 210 10.93 6.96 -3.94
CA MET A 210 11.00 5.75 -3.11
C MET A 210 10.17 5.91 -1.84
N SER A 211 10.33 7.02 -1.12
CA SER A 211 9.62 7.31 0.13
C SER A 211 8.11 7.28 -0.06
N MET A 212 7.59 7.98 -1.08
CA MET A 212 6.17 8.00 -1.38
C MET A 212 5.64 6.61 -1.76
N LEU A 213 6.39 5.86 -2.56
CA LEU A 213 5.99 4.53 -3.02
C LEU A 213 5.93 3.54 -1.86
N VAL A 214 6.97 3.48 -1.02
CA VAL A 214 7.06 2.55 0.11
C VAL A 214 6.07 2.93 1.22
N SER A 215 5.95 4.22 1.53
CA SER A 215 4.95 4.74 2.48
C SER A 215 3.53 4.26 2.14
N ARG A 216 3.10 4.48 0.90
CA ARG A 216 1.76 4.09 0.42
C ARG A 216 1.59 2.58 0.33
N TYR A 217 2.65 1.84 0.02
CA TYR A 217 2.64 0.38 -0.03
C TYR A 217 2.52 -0.27 1.36
N LEU A 218 3.31 0.19 2.34
CA LEU A 218 3.24 -0.37 3.69
C LEU A 218 1.92 -0.04 4.38
N LEU A 219 1.35 1.16 4.16
CA LEU A 219 0.00 1.45 4.63
C LEU A 219 -1.05 0.54 3.98
N TYR A 220 -0.96 0.31 2.66
CA TYR A 220 -1.83 -0.65 1.96
C TYR A 220 -1.77 -2.03 2.62
N LEU A 221 -0.57 -2.55 2.85
CA LEU A 221 -0.37 -3.86 3.45
C LEU A 221 -0.93 -3.92 4.88
N LEU A 222 -0.79 -2.85 5.67
CA LEU A 222 -1.34 -2.76 7.03
C LEU A 222 -2.87 -2.92 7.05
N ILE A 223 -3.56 -2.36 6.04
CA ILE A 223 -5.03 -2.32 5.97
C ILE A 223 -5.60 -3.57 5.28
N VAL A 224 -4.98 -4.01 4.19
CA VAL A 224 -5.52 -5.05 3.31
C VAL A 224 -5.01 -6.44 3.67
N HIS A 225 -3.79 -6.54 4.23
CA HIS A 225 -3.18 -7.80 4.63
C HIS A 225 -2.82 -7.82 6.13
N PRO A 226 -3.78 -7.57 7.05
CA PRO A 226 -3.50 -7.47 8.48
C PRO A 226 -2.92 -8.77 9.07
N SER A 227 -3.15 -9.93 8.45
CA SER A 227 -2.56 -11.21 8.86
C SER A 227 -1.04 -11.23 8.74
N MET A 228 -0.48 -10.46 7.79
CA MET A 228 0.97 -10.33 7.59
C MET A 228 1.67 -9.56 8.73
N TRP A 229 0.92 -9.02 9.69
CA TRP A 229 1.43 -8.21 10.79
C TRP A 229 1.08 -8.84 12.13
N ALA A 230 2.00 -8.77 13.10
CA ALA A 230 1.83 -9.47 14.38
C ALA A 230 0.82 -8.79 15.33
N THR A 231 0.40 -7.55 15.05
CA THR A 231 -0.44 -6.74 15.94
C THR A 231 -1.79 -6.43 15.27
N GLY A 232 -2.83 -7.17 15.65
CA GLY A 232 -4.18 -7.05 15.06
C GLY A 232 -4.94 -5.73 15.33
N ILE A 233 -4.28 -4.71 15.90
CA ILE A 233 -4.88 -3.42 16.26
C ILE A 233 -4.61 -2.35 15.18
N GLY A 234 -3.70 -2.61 14.23
CA GLY A 234 -3.33 -1.61 13.20
C GLY A 234 -4.50 -1.12 12.34
N VAL A 235 -5.45 -2.00 12.02
CA VAL A 235 -6.67 -1.62 11.28
C VAL A 235 -7.55 -0.69 12.12
N LEU A 236 -7.72 -0.96 13.41
CA LEU A 236 -8.49 -0.11 14.32
C LEU A 236 -7.84 1.27 14.47
N ARG A 237 -6.52 1.32 14.69
CA ARG A 237 -5.76 2.58 14.75
C ARG A 237 -5.87 3.38 13.45
N TYR A 238 -5.83 2.69 12.30
CA TYR A 238 -6.08 3.32 11.01
C TYR A 238 -7.49 3.92 10.94
N GLU A 239 -8.52 3.18 11.32
CA GLU A 239 -9.91 3.65 11.30
C GLU A 239 -10.11 4.84 12.25
N ASP A 240 -9.52 4.80 13.45
CA ASP A 240 -9.53 5.91 14.41
C ASP A 240 -8.81 7.15 13.84
N THR A 241 -7.62 6.98 13.25
CA THR A 241 -6.85 8.10 12.66
C THR A 241 -7.56 8.67 11.44
N LEU A 242 -8.19 7.82 10.63
CA LEU A 242 -9.01 8.26 9.49
C LEU A 242 -10.21 9.08 9.98
N PHE A 243 -10.88 8.63 11.04
CA PHE A 243 -11.99 9.34 11.65
C PHE A 243 -11.52 10.68 12.25
N GLU A 244 -10.38 10.72 12.93
CA GLU A 244 -9.77 11.96 13.41
C GLU A 244 -9.47 12.95 12.28
N ALA A 245 -8.91 12.49 11.16
CA ALA A 245 -8.62 13.34 10.00
C ALA A 245 -9.91 13.89 9.36
N GLN A 246 -10.93 13.05 9.24
CA GLN A 246 -12.26 13.47 8.75
C GLN A 246 -12.90 14.48 9.68
N LYS A 247 -12.87 14.21 10.99
CA LYS A 247 -13.43 15.10 12.00
C LYS A 247 -12.67 16.42 12.06
N PHE A 248 -11.34 16.42 11.98
CA PHE A 248 -10.53 17.63 11.91
C PHE A 248 -10.98 18.52 10.74
N PHE A 249 -11.17 17.91 9.57
CA PHE A 249 -11.68 18.62 8.40
C PHE A 249 -13.10 19.18 8.60
N GLU A 250 -13.99 18.42 9.26
CA GLU A 250 -15.35 18.87 9.61
C GLU A 250 -15.38 19.97 10.70
N ASP A 251 -14.50 19.89 11.70
CA ASP A 251 -14.41 20.83 12.82
C ASP A 251 -13.81 22.18 12.36
N GLU A 252 -12.78 22.16 11.50
CA GLU A 252 -12.28 23.39 10.86
C GLU A 252 -13.36 24.05 9.99
N LEU A 253 -14.21 23.26 9.33
CA LEU A 253 -15.40 23.76 8.63
C LEU A 253 -16.45 24.34 9.60
N ALA A 254 -16.56 23.80 10.81
CA ALA A 254 -17.54 24.24 11.82
C ALA A 254 -17.08 25.50 12.59
N MET A 255 -15.78 25.68 12.80
CA MET A 255 -15.16 26.85 13.44
C MET A 255 -15.22 28.13 12.57
N LEU A 256 -15.73 28.03 11.34
CA LEU A 256 -15.90 29.16 10.44
C LEU A 256 -16.88 30.21 11.02
N PRO A 257 -16.46 31.50 11.13
CA PRO A 257 -17.34 32.53 11.65
C PRO A 257 -18.53 32.75 10.71
N LYS A 258 -19.75 32.56 11.23
CA LYS A 258 -20.99 32.94 10.54
C LYS A 258 -21.16 34.47 10.54
N LYS A 259 -20.32 35.19 9.77
CA LYS A 259 -20.16 36.68 9.75
C LYS A 259 -19.77 37.24 11.14
N GLU A 260 -18.92 38.24 11.31
CA GLU A 260 -18.34 39.28 10.46
C GLU A 260 -17.03 39.73 11.13
N GLY A 261 -15.99 40.00 10.35
CA GLY A 261 -14.85 40.84 10.79
C GLY A 261 -13.77 40.18 11.65
N SER A 262 -12.89 39.39 11.02
CA SER A 262 -11.43 39.29 11.25
C SER A 262 -10.98 37.83 11.11
N ILE A 263 -10.21 37.57 10.03
CA ILE A 263 -9.62 36.28 9.62
C ILE A 263 -10.67 35.17 9.36
N SER A 264 -11.07 34.81 8.14
CA SER A 264 -10.69 35.17 6.77
C SER A 264 -11.85 34.76 5.87
N SER A 265 -12.51 35.71 5.20
CA SER A 265 -13.60 35.42 4.23
C SER A 265 -13.18 34.44 3.14
N VAL A 266 -11.87 34.34 2.88
CA VAL A 266 -11.26 33.42 1.93
C VAL A 266 -11.38 31.97 2.39
N VAL A 267 -11.20 31.65 3.67
CA VAL A 267 -11.33 30.28 4.21
C VAL A 267 -12.80 29.82 4.21
N ILE A 268 -13.73 30.75 4.45
CA ILE A 268 -15.17 30.47 4.39
C ILE A 268 -15.62 30.21 2.95
N GLU A 269 -15.20 31.07 2.01
CA GLU A 269 -15.51 30.91 0.58
C GLU A 269 -14.84 29.65 0.00
N TRP A 270 -13.61 29.36 0.43
CA TRP A 270 -12.84 28.17 0.13
C TRP A 270 -13.54 26.88 0.55
N ALA A 271 -13.90 26.75 1.84
CA ALA A 271 -14.54 25.55 2.36
C ALA A 271 -15.93 25.32 1.73
N GLN A 272 -16.64 26.42 1.42
CA GLN A 272 -17.89 26.38 0.66
C GLN A 272 -17.70 25.96 -0.80
N LYS A 273 -16.60 26.36 -1.46
CA LYS A 273 -16.21 25.94 -2.83
C LYS A 273 -15.65 24.50 -2.88
N LEU A 274 -15.06 24.01 -1.80
CA LEU A 274 -14.63 22.61 -1.66
C LEU A 274 -15.81 21.65 -1.54
N TYR A 275 -16.87 22.06 -0.84
CA TYR A 275 -18.08 21.25 -0.69
C TYR A 275 -19.09 21.43 -1.82
N LYS A 276 -19.22 22.64 -2.39
CA LYS A 276 -19.99 22.87 -3.62
C LYS A 276 -19.18 22.40 -4.82
N LYS A 277 -19.82 21.69 -5.74
CA LYS A 277 -19.12 20.89 -6.74
C LYS A 277 -18.54 21.71 -7.92
N GLU A 278 -18.38 23.02 -7.79
CA GLU A 278 -18.24 23.93 -8.94
C GLU A 278 -16.87 24.64 -9.02
N ALA A 279 -16.24 24.46 -10.19
CA ALA A 279 -15.31 25.34 -10.91
C ALA A 279 -13.97 25.79 -10.27
N HIS A 280 -12.95 25.00 -10.59
CA HIS A 280 -11.67 25.32 -11.23
C HIS A 280 -10.66 26.36 -10.73
N ASP A 281 -10.87 27.22 -9.74
CA ASP A 281 -9.78 28.17 -9.35
C ASP A 281 -9.02 27.80 -8.08
N HIS A 282 -7.69 27.96 -8.12
CA HIS A 282 -6.78 27.88 -6.97
C HIS A 282 -7.12 28.98 -5.96
N THR A 283 -7.37 28.60 -4.73
CA THR A 283 -7.46 29.57 -3.64
C THR A 283 -6.05 29.84 -3.13
N ARG A 284 -5.64 31.11 -3.01
CA ARG A 284 -4.27 31.54 -2.62
C ARG A 284 -3.90 31.20 -1.16
N LEU A 285 -4.45 30.13 -0.58
CA LEU A 285 -4.20 29.72 0.79
C LEU A 285 -2.92 28.89 0.89
N CYS A 286 -2.70 27.96 -0.05
CA CYS A 286 -1.46 27.20 -0.14
C CYS A 286 -0.41 27.95 -0.98
N ASN A 287 0.87 27.80 -0.64
CA ASN A 287 2.00 28.26 -1.47
C ASN A 287 2.28 27.29 -2.66
N CYS A 288 1.25 26.60 -3.17
CA CYS A 288 1.34 25.75 -4.36
C CYS A 288 1.26 26.67 -5.61
N PHE A 289 2.33 26.76 -6.41
CA PHE A 289 2.43 27.69 -7.56
C PHE A 289 2.08 27.06 -8.91
N GLU A 290 1.94 25.73 -8.99
CA GLU A 290 1.54 25.02 -10.22
C GLU A 290 0.07 24.56 -10.20
N GLU A 291 -0.46 24.31 -11.39
CA GLU A 291 -1.80 23.75 -11.59
C GLU A 291 -1.87 22.29 -11.11
N HIS A 292 -2.82 21.99 -10.22
CA HIS A 292 -3.10 20.60 -9.86
C HIS A 292 -3.81 19.85 -11.00
N GLU A 293 -3.32 18.66 -11.34
CA GLU A 293 -3.89 17.76 -12.36
C GLU A 293 -5.35 17.35 -12.08
N SER A 294 -5.80 17.44 -10.82
CA SER A 294 -7.16 17.09 -10.41
C SER A 294 -7.63 17.88 -9.19
N ARG A 295 -8.95 17.93 -9.01
CA ARG A 295 -9.57 18.47 -7.78
C ARG A 295 -9.08 17.74 -6.52
N GLU A 296 -8.97 16.42 -6.56
CA GLU A 296 -8.47 15.64 -5.42
C GLU A 296 -7.05 16.07 -5.01
N SER A 297 -6.16 16.32 -5.98
CA SER A 297 -4.80 16.79 -5.71
C SER A 297 -4.77 18.18 -5.07
N ARG A 298 -5.66 19.08 -5.51
CA ARG A 298 -5.83 20.42 -4.91
C ARG A 298 -6.35 20.35 -3.48
N ASP A 299 -7.45 19.62 -3.28
CA ASP A 299 -8.07 19.43 -1.97
C ASP A 299 -7.05 18.83 -0.98
N LEU A 300 -6.16 17.94 -1.45
CA LEU A 300 -5.05 17.39 -0.68
C LEU A 300 -3.94 18.41 -0.37
N CYS A 301 -3.47 19.21 -1.34
CA CYS A 301 -2.48 20.28 -1.05
C CYS A 301 -3.03 21.22 0.05
N GLU A 302 -4.29 21.61 -0.06
CA GLU A 302 -4.91 22.52 0.91
C GLU A 302 -5.13 21.86 2.28
N LEU A 303 -5.61 20.61 2.35
CA LEU A 303 -5.73 19.87 3.61
C LEU A 303 -4.37 19.71 4.31
N CYS A 304 -3.33 19.35 3.56
CA CYS A 304 -1.98 19.17 4.11
C CYS A 304 -1.41 20.48 4.64
N TYR A 305 -1.65 21.59 3.92
CA TYR A 305 -1.28 22.92 4.38
C TYR A 305 -1.95 23.27 5.71
N LEU A 306 -3.25 23.03 5.88
CA LEU A 306 -3.95 23.26 7.14
C LEU A 306 -3.41 22.40 8.28
N LEU A 307 -3.23 21.10 8.05
CA LEU A 307 -2.66 20.16 9.04
C LEU A 307 -1.26 20.62 9.50
N LEU A 308 -0.45 21.16 8.59
CA LEU A 308 0.86 21.71 8.93
C LEU A 308 0.78 22.99 9.77
N GLN A 309 -0.34 23.73 9.77
CA GLN A 309 -0.52 24.94 10.57
C GLN A 309 -1.10 24.71 11.98
N VAL A 310 -1.73 23.57 12.23
CA VAL A 310 -2.36 23.29 13.53
C VAL A 310 -1.31 23.29 14.64
N ARG A 311 -1.40 24.17 15.64
CA ARG A 311 -0.49 24.14 16.80
C ARG A 311 -0.54 22.77 17.48
N THR A 312 0.53 21.99 17.38
CA THR A 312 0.68 20.70 18.09
C THR A 312 1.24 20.89 19.50
N ASP A 313 1.52 22.14 19.86
CA ASP A 313 2.12 22.62 21.09
C ASP A 313 1.09 22.96 22.19
N LEU A 314 -0.21 22.79 21.90
CA LEU A 314 -1.24 22.76 22.94
C LEU A 314 -1.60 21.32 23.30
N PRO A 315 -1.40 20.86 24.54
CA PRO A 315 -2.08 19.66 25.00
C PRO A 315 -3.57 20.01 25.06
N MET A 316 -4.37 19.62 24.08
CA MET A 316 -5.82 19.55 24.24
C MET A 316 -6.13 18.41 25.21
N ARG A 317 -5.78 18.61 26.48
CA ARG A 317 -6.25 17.86 27.64
C ARG A 317 -7.66 18.32 27.93
N MET A 318 -8.62 17.85 27.14
CA MET A 318 -10.01 17.81 27.55
C MET A 318 -10.46 16.36 27.53
N SER A 319 -10.62 15.81 28.74
CA SER A 319 -11.18 14.50 29.07
C SER A 319 -10.26 13.27 28.95
N GLY A 320 -9.48 13.02 30.02
CA GLY A 320 -9.47 11.72 30.70
C GLY A 320 -8.96 10.44 30.02
N ALA A 321 -8.44 10.46 28.79
CA ALA A 321 -7.83 9.28 28.16
C ALA A 321 -6.42 9.60 27.67
N GLU A 322 -5.45 8.74 27.99
CA GLU A 322 -4.01 8.86 27.71
C GLU A 322 -3.65 8.68 26.23
N SER A 323 -4.52 9.03 25.28
CA SER A 323 -4.29 8.80 23.85
C SER A 323 -3.81 10.09 23.19
N THR A 324 -2.50 10.19 22.92
CA THR A 324 -1.99 11.19 21.97
C THR A 324 -2.53 10.80 20.58
N SER A 325 -3.22 11.73 19.91
CA SER A 325 -3.79 11.46 18.59
C SER A 325 -2.67 11.25 17.57
N VAL A 326 -2.76 10.12 16.86
CA VAL A 326 -1.79 9.67 15.85
C VAL A 326 -1.65 10.71 14.73
N LEU A 327 -2.74 11.38 14.37
CA LEU A 327 -2.75 12.46 13.40
C LEU A 327 -1.89 13.65 13.84
N PHE A 328 -2.00 14.08 15.10
CA PHE A 328 -1.19 15.20 15.62
C PHE A 328 0.27 14.82 15.82
N ASP A 329 0.55 13.58 16.21
CA ASP A 329 1.91 13.05 16.23
C ASP A 329 2.53 13.07 14.82
N ALA A 330 1.77 12.72 13.78
CA ALA A 330 2.23 12.84 12.40
C ALA A 330 2.49 14.30 11.97
N CYS A 331 1.61 15.24 12.34
CA CYS A 331 1.81 16.67 12.07
C CYS A 331 3.08 17.19 12.77
N ARG A 332 3.31 16.76 14.02
CA ARG A 332 4.52 17.09 14.77
C ARG A 332 5.76 16.54 14.07
N LEU A 333 5.76 15.27 13.65
CA LEU A 333 6.86 14.64 12.93
C LEU A 333 7.16 15.39 11.61
N ALA A 334 6.14 15.72 10.81
CA ALA A 334 6.30 16.45 9.56
C ALA A 334 6.97 17.82 9.74
N ARG A 335 6.65 18.54 10.83
CA ARG A 335 7.32 19.82 11.14
C ARG A 335 8.76 19.65 11.55
N GLN A 336 9.07 18.64 12.36
CA GLN A 336 10.45 18.35 12.77
C GLN A 336 11.32 17.93 11.56
N LEU A 337 10.72 17.28 10.56
CA LEU A 337 11.39 16.94 9.32
C LEU A 337 11.71 18.15 8.43
N LYS A 338 11.09 19.32 8.64
CA LYS A 338 11.38 20.51 7.80
C LYS A 338 12.80 21.05 7.98
N SER A 339 13.41 20.83 9.13
CA SER A 339 14.74 21.37 9.47
C SER A 339 15.91 20.46 9.07
N VAL A 340 15.65 19.38 8.33
CA VAL A 340 16.66 18.36 7.98
C VAL A 340 16.59 18.01 6.49
N ASP A 341 17.60 17.29 6.00
CA ASP A 341 17.58 16.62 4.68
C ASP A 341 16.52 15.50 4.68
N ARG A 342 15.27 15.92 4.51
CA ARG A 342 14.11 15.09 4.88
C ARG A 342 13.97 13.87 3.99
N TRP A 343 14.15 14.00 2.68
CA TRP A 343 13.88 12.89 1.76
C TRP A 343 14.92 11.78 1.90
N ASN A 344 16.17 12.12 2.21
CA ASN A 344 17.21 11.16 2.55
C ASN A 344 16.93 10.43 3.87
N ILE A 345 16.46 11.14 4.91
CA ILE A 345 16.09 10.53 6.19
C ILE A 345 14.86 9.64 6.02
N ILE A 346 13.82 10.15 5.37
CA ILE A 346 12.55 9.47 5.17
C ILE A 346 12.76 8.19 4.34
N SER A 347 13.56 8.24 3.27
CA SER A 347 13.82 7.05 2.43
C SER A 347 14.55 5.96 3.20
N GLN A 348 15.55 6.32 4.01
CA GLN A 348 16.30 5.38 4.83
C GLN A 348 15.47 4.77 5.97
N VAL A 349 14.57 5.55 6.57
CA VAL A 349 13.61 5.05 7.58
C VAL A 349 12.61 4.10 6.94
N TRP A 350 12.03 4.46 5.79
CA TRP A 350 11.10 3.57 5.07
C TRP A 350 11.76 2.27 4.63
N ALA A 351 13.03 2.28 4.21
CA ALA A 351 13.77 1.06 3.89
C ALA A 351 13.86 0.13 5.10
N ARG A 352 14.18 0.66 6.29
CA ARG A 352 14.28 -0.12 7.53
C ARG A 352 12.91 -0.61 8.01
N MET A 353 11.86 0.21 7.87
CA MET A 353 10.49 -0.22 8.18
C MET A 353 10.01 -1.32 7.23
N MET A 354 10.35 -1.25 5.94
CA MET A 354 10.02 -2.29 4.96
C MET A 354 10.77 -3.60 5.27
N MET A 355 12.05 -3.52 5.64
CA MET A 355 12.82 -4.69 6.12
C MET A 355 12.21 -5.29 7.38
N TYR A 356 11.83 -4.45 8.35
CA TYR A 356 11.18 -4.90 9.58
C TYR A 356 9.85 -5.59 9.28
N ALA A 357 9.01 -5.01 8.42
CA ALA A 357 7.75 -5.60 7.98
C ALA A 357 7.97 -6.98 7.34
N ALA A 358 8.95 -7.10 6.44
CA ALA A 358 9.28 -8.36 5.79
C ALA A 358 9.77 -9.44 6.78
N CYS A 359 10.48 -9.06 7.85
CA CYS A 359 10.89 -9.98 8.91
C CYS A 359 9.74 -10.36 9.87
N GLN A 360 8.72 -9.51 9.98
CA GLN A 360 7.58 -9.74 10.85
C GLN A 360 6.57 -10.72 10.25
N CYS A 361 6.44 -10.72 8.92
CA CYS A 361 5.61 -11.66 8.18
C CYS A 361 6.07 -13.11 8.37
N LYS A 362 5.13 -14.04 8.41
CA LYS A 362 5.47 -15.46 8.57
C LYS A 362 5.90 -16.05 7.23
N GLY A 363 6.85 -17.00 7.26
CA GLY A 363 7.36 -17.62 6.03
C GLY A 363 6.27 -18.23 5.13
N TYR A 364 5.20 -18.80 5.70
CA TYR A 364 4.09 -19.34 4.90
C TYR A 364 3.31 -18.24 4.16
N GLU A 365 3.23 -17.02 4.69
CA GLU A 365 2.54 -15.90 4.05
C GLU A 365 3.34 -15.39 2.85
N HIS A 366 4.68 -15.37 2.96
CA HIS A 366 5.55 -15.14 1.81
C HIS A 366 5.40 -16.22 0.75
N CYS A 367 5.32 -17.49 1.14
CA CYS A 367 5.07 -18.60 0.20
C CYS A 367 3.71 -18.46 -0.49
N GLU A 368 2.66 -18.13 0.26
CA GLU A 368 1.32 -17.91 -0.29
C GLU A 368 1.31 -16.71 -1.26
N SER A 369 1.93 -15.60 -0.87
CA SER A 369 2.12 -14.43 -1.73
C SER A 369 2.80 -14.81 -3.04
N LEU A 370 3.93 -15.55 -2.99
CA LEU A 370 4.66 -16.02 -4.17
C LEU A 370 3.82 -16.93 -5.07
N SER A 371 2.92 -17.74 -4.50
CA SER A 371 2.00 -18.58 -5.27
C SER A 371 0.94 -17.79 -6.04
N ARG A 372 0.65 -16.56 -5.61
CA ARG A 372 -0.35 -15.66 -6.21
C ARG A 372 0.25 -14.57 -7.11
N GLY A 373 1.54 -14.67 -7.42
CA GLY A 373 2.28 -13.71 -8.25
C GLY A 373 3.38 -12.95 -7.49
N GLY A 374 3.45 -13.07 -6.17
CA GLY A 374 4.46 -12.42 -5.35
C GLY A 374 4.13 -10.95 -5.06
N GLU A 375 4.65 -10.50 -3.93
CA GLU A 375 4.54 -9.14 -3.40
C GLU A 375 5.95 -8.56 -3.25
N LEU A 376 6.09 -7.23 -3.30
CA LEU A 376 7.39 -6.58 -3.07
C LEU A 376 7.98 -7.03 -1.72
N LEU A 377 7.15 -7.13 -0.68
CA LEU A 377 7.61 -7.54 0.65
C LEU A 377 8.24 -8.95 0.68
N SER A 378 7.74 -9.87 -0.14
CA SER A 378 8.32 -11.21 -0.28
C SER A 378 9.70 -11.17 -0.99
N HIS A 379 9.88 -10.26 -1.94
CA HIS A 379 11.18 -10.03 -2.57
C HIS A 379 12.18 -9.40 -1.60
N VAL A 380 11.73 -8.45 -0.76
CA VAL A 380 12.52 -7.86 0.32
C VAL A 380 12.97 -8.94 1.32
N TRP A 381 12.06 -9.84 1.72
CA TRP A 381 12.39 -10.97 2.59
C TRP A 381 13.47 -11.89 1.99
N LEU A 382 13.32 -12.28 0.72
CA LEU A 382 14.32 -13.08 0.01
C LEU A 382 15.66 -12.35 -0.15
N LEU A 383 15.62 -11.04 -0.39
CA LEU A 383 16.83 -10.21 -0.46
C LEU A 383 17.56 -10.15 0.88
N MET A 384 16.84 -9.97 1.99
CA MET A 384 17.45 -10.01 3.33
C MET A 384 18.07 -11.38 3.65
N ALA A 385 17.44 -12.47 3.20
CA ALA A 385 18.04 -13.80 3.29
C ALA A 385 19.31 -13.92 2.44
N HIS A 386 19.31 -13.38 1.23
CA HIS A 386 20.49 -13.36 0.36
C HIS A 386 21.64 -12.53 0.95
N LEU A 387 21.32 -11.43 1.63
CA LEU A 387 22.28 -10.60 2.36
C LEU A 387 22.74 -11.24 3.70
N GLY A 388 22.23 -12.41 4.06
CA GLY A 388 22.66 -13.18 5.24
C GLY A 388 22.03 -12.72 6.57
N VAL A 389 20.91 -12.00 6.52
CA VAL A 389 20.24 -11.44 7.71
C VAL A 389 19.06 -12.28 8.18
N ALA A 390 18.30 -12.86 7.24
CA ALA A 390 17.16 -13.72 7.57
C ALA A 390 17.49 -15.19 7.29
N GLU A 391 17.35 -16.06 8.29
CA GLU A 391 17.35 -17.50 8.04
C GLU A 391 16.07 -17.86 7.26
N LEU A 392 16.24 -18.31 6.02
CA LEU A 392 15.15 -18.98 5.29
C LEU A 392 14.77 -20.21 6.11
N VAL A 393 13.49 -20.32 6.44
CA VAL A 393 12.88 -21.43 7.19
C VAL A 393 13.65 -22.73 6.92
N GLN A 394 14.24 -23.32 7.97
CA GLN A 394 14.86 -24.63 7.86
C GLN A 394 13.75 -25.63 7.53
N THR A 395 13.57 -25.93 6.25
CA THR A 395 12.77 -27.08 5.86
C THR A 395 13.51 -28.31 6.37
N SER A 396 12.83 -29.16 7.14
CA SER A 396 13.36 -30.41 7.71
C SER A 396 13.73 -31.47 6.65
N GLY A 397 13.91 -31.07 5.39
CA GLY A 397 14.39 -31.88 4.28
C GLY A 397 15.62 -31.23 3.65
N ALA A 398 16.57 -32.06 3.23
CA ALA A 398 17.90 -31.68 2.75
C ALA A 398 17.92 -30.40 1.88
N PRO A 399 18.91 -29.49 2.09
CA PRO A 399 18.96 -28.20 1.41
C PRO A 399 19.21 -28.38 -0.08
N ARG A 400 18.16 -28.25 -0.90
CA ARG A 400 18.29 -27.94 -2.34
C ARG A 400 18.49 -26.44 -2.51
N VAL A 401 19.58 -25.91 -1.96
CA VAL A 401 20.04 -24.56 -2.32
C VAL A 401 20.70 -24.68 -3.68
N THR A 402 19.95 -24.38 -4.75
CA THR A 402 20.58 -24.04 -6.02
C THR A 402 21.38 -22.77 -5.80
N LYS A 403 22.71 -22.90 -5.69
CA LYS A 403 23.65 -21.80 -5.89
C LYS A 403 23.32 -21.16 -7.24
N LEU A 404 22.67 -20.02 -7.24
CA LEU A 404 22.65 -19.12 -8.39
C LEU A 404 24.04 -18.50 -8.47
N ILE A 405 24.92 -19.17 -9.22
CA ILE A 405 26.19 -18.60 -9.65
C ILE A 405 25.82 -17.59 -10.74
N VAL A 406 25.81 -16.31 -10.38
CA VAL A 406 25.85 -15.22 -11.37
C VAL A 406 27.28 -15.17 -11.88
N LYS A 407 27.45 -15.32 -13.20
CA LYS A 407 28.72 -15.16 -13.89
C LYS A 407 29.05 -13.69 -14.09
#